data_AF-A0A5M9I445-F1
#
_entry.id   AF-A0A5M9I445-F1
#
_cell.length_a   1.000
_cell.length_b   1.000
_cell.length_c   1.000
_cell.angle_alpha   90.00
_cell.angle_beta   90.00
_cell.angle_gamma   90.00
#
_symmetry.space_group_name_H-M   'P 1'
#
loop_
_entity.id
_entity.type
_entity.pdbx_description
1 polymer ?
#
loop_
_entity_poly.entity_id
_entity_poly.type
_entity_poly.pdbx_seq_one_letter_code
_entity_poly.pdbx_strand_id
1 'polypeptide(L)'
;MRCQFCNKERVDRVFYINWLGTVYQVPVCADCLRKMWNQASAAGRTEEFKNYTGWWPGKPDPRHLGDRAFPDAAVPGLVKRRKLAALRVRLSEAAETENYEEAAKLRDDIAVIEKEVCTHGN
;
A
#
# COMPACT_ATOMS: atom_id res chain seq x y z
N MET A 1 20.13 3.04 10.79
CA MET A 1 20.66 1.66 10.85
C MET A 1 21.48 1.38 9.60
N ARG A 2 22.53 0.53 9.69
CA ARG A 2 23.44 0.24 8.56
C ARG A 2 23.10 -1.08 7.91
N CYS A 3 23.29 -1.17 6.60
CA CYS A 3 23.14 -2.44 5.88
C CYS A 3 24.25 -3.41 6.29
N GLN A 4 23.89 -4.64 6.67
CA GLN A 4 24.83 -5.68 7.11
C GLN A 4 25.86 -6.05 6.03
N PHE A 5 25.49 -5.91 4.75
CA PHE A 5 26.30 -6.37 3.62
C PHE A 5 27.21 -5.28 3.02
N CYS A 6 26.83 -4.00 3.08
CA CYS A 6 27.62 -2.92 2.49
C CYS A 6 27.95 -1.78 3.46
N ASN A 7 27.54 -1.86 4.72
CA ASN A 7 27.76 -0.88 5.79
C ASN A 7 27.28 0.56 5.50
N LYS A 8 26.54 0.78 4.41
CA LYS A 8 25.92 2.08 4.10
C LYS A 8 24.77 2.38 5.06
N GLU A 9 24.61 3.66 5.40
CA GLU A 9 23.53 4.19 6.25
C GLU A 9 22.19 4.33 5.51
N ARG A 10 21.85 3.33 4.69
CA ARG A 10 20.57 3.22 4.00
C ARG A 10 20.09 1.79 4.12
N VAL A 11 18.96 1.60 4.78
CA VAL A 11 18.34 0.29 4.99
C VAL A 11 16.91 0.39 4.56
N ASP A 12 16.52 -0.47 3.64
CA ASP A 12 15.17 -0.51 3.07
C ASP A 12 14.35 -1.62 3.74
N ARG A 13 15.00 -2.73 4.15
CA ARG A 13 14.32 -3.87 4.79
C ARG A 13 15.14 -4.47 5.93
N VAL A 14 14.42 -5.05 6.90
CA VAL A 14 15.00 -5.76 8.05
C VAL A 14 14.41 -7.15 8.09
N PHE A 15 15.26 -8.17 8.03
CA PHE A 15 14.84 -9.56 8.16
C PHE A 15 15.05 -10.02 9.60
N TYR A 16 14.13 -10.84 10.09
CA TYR A 16 14.21 -11.47 11.40
C TYR A 16 14.43 -12.95 11.20
N ILE A 17 15.55 -13.47 11.71
CA ILE A 17 15.90 -14.89 11.60
C ILE A 17 15.94 -15.45 13.02
N ASN A 18 15.07 -16.40 13.31
CA ASN A 18 15.16 -17.16 14.56
C ASN A 18 16.20 -18.27 14.38
N TRP A 19 17.30 -18.19 15.12
CA TRP A 19 18.31 -19.21 15.17
C TRP A 19 18.51 -19.67 16.61
N LEU A 20 18.13 -20.92 16.89
CA LEU A 20 18.23 -21.54 18.22
C LEU A 20 17.57 -20.71 19.34
N GLY A 21 16.42 -20.09 19.05
CA GLY A 21 15.68 -19.27 20.02
C GLY A 21 16.17 -17.82 20.13
N THR A 22 17.26 -17.46 19.44
CA THR A 22 17.75 -16.09 19.35
C THR A 22 17.27 -15.45 18.06
N VAL A 23 16.60 -14.30 18.16
CA VAL A 23 16.11 -13.54 16.99
C VAL A 23 17.20 -12.59 16.51
N TYR A 24 17.76 -12.87 15.34
CA TYR A 24 18.74 -12.02 14.66
C TYR A 24 18.04 -11.04 13.73
N GLN A 25 18.47 -9.78 13.77
CA GLN A 25 18.01 -8.74 12.85
C GLN A 25 19.06 -8.53 11.76
N VAL A 26 18.66 -8.72 10.50
CA VAL A 26 19.53 -8.53 9.33
C VAL A 26 19.02 -7.34 8.52
N PRO A 27 19.57 -6.14 8.73
CA PRO A 27 19.24 -4.95 7.95
C PRO A 27 19.90 -5.00 6.56
N VAL A 28 19.12 -4.78 5.50
CA VAL A 28 19.57 -4.88 4.11
C VAL A 28 19.07 -3.69 3.27
N CYS A 29 19.95 -3.17 2.40
CA CYS A 29 19.58 -2.16 1.42
C CYS A 29 19.10 -2.78 0.09
N ALA A 30 18.35 -2.00 -0.70
CA ALA A 30 17.79 -2.41 -1.99
C ALA A 30 18.87 -2.89 -2.98
N ASP A 31 20.06 -2.28 -2.96
CA ASP A 31 21.18 -2.70 -3.83
C ASP A 31 21.68 -4.10 -3.48
N CYS A 32 21.87 -4.38 -2.19
CA CYS A 32 22.29 -5.69 -1.72
C CYS A 32 21.20 -6.74 -1.96
N LEU A 33 19.93 -6.39 -1.77
CA LEU A 33 18.80 -7.25 -2.09
C LEU A 33 18.75 -7.63 -3.58
N ARG A 34 18.96 -6.67 -4.48
CA ARG A 34 19.07 -6.94 -5.93
C ARG A 34 20.21 -7.90 -6.27
N LYS A 35 21.38 -7.73 -5.64
CA LYS A 35 22.51 -8.65 -5.83
C LYS A 35 22.19 -10.07 -5.36
N MET A 36 21.57 -10.21 -4.19
CA MET A 36 21.14 -11.51 -3.67
C MET A 36 20.11 -12.18 -4.59
N TRP A 37 19.16 -11.42 -5.13
CA TRP A 37 18.22 -11.93 -6.12
C TRP A 37 18.91 -12.41 -7.40
N ASN A 38 19.85 -11.63 -7.94
CA ASN A 38 20.59 -12.03 -9.14
C ASN A 38 21.36 -13.34 -8.89
N GLN A 39 21.95 -13.51 -7.71
CA GLN A 39 22.61 -14.74 -7.33
C GLN A 39 21.64 -15.92 -7.18
N ALA A 40 20.49 -15.71 -6.55
CA ALA A 40 19.45 -16.74 -6.43
C ALA A 40 18.87 -17.13 -7.80
N SER A 41 18.69 -16.15 -8.69
CA SER A 41 18.23 -16.34 -10.07
C SER A 41 19.24 -17.13 -10.89
N ALA A 42 20.54 -16.79 -10.80
CA ALA A 42 21.60 -17.53 -11.47
C ALA A 42 21.71 -18.98 -10.96
N ALA A 43 21.41 -19.21 -9.68
CA ALA A 43 21.42 -20.54 -9.06
C ALA A 43 20.11 -21.32 -9.24
N GLY A 44 19.09 -20.77 -9.91
CA GLY A 44 17.77 -21.41 -10.06
C GLY A 44 16.94 -21.49 -8.77
N ARG A 45 17.39 -20.88 -7.66
CA ARG A 45 16.73 -20.94 -6.33
C ARG A 45 15.81 -19.75 -6.06
N THR A 46 15.10 -19.30 -7.09
CA THR A 46 14.25 -18.10 -6.97
C THR A 46 13.06 -18.32 -6.05
N GLU A 47 12.49 -19.53 -6.03
CA GLU A 47 11.33 -19.86 -5.19
C GLU A 47 11.69 -19.90 -3.70
N GLU A 48 12.79 -20.56 -3.35
CA GLU A 48 13.32 -20.57 -1.97
C GLU A 48 13.58 -19.16 -1.46
N PHE A 49 14.20 -18.32 -2.30
CA PHE A 49 14.47 -16.94 -1.97
C PHE A 49 13.18 -16.13 -1.74
N LYS A 50 12.15 -16.33 -2.58
CA LYS A 50 10.84 -15.70 -2.40
C LYS A 50 10.18 -16.13 -1.10
N ASN A 51 10.23 -17.42 -0.78
CA ASN A 51 9.64 -17.97 0.44
C ASN A 51 10.32 -17.44 1.71
N TYR A 52 11.65 -17.33 1.69
CA TYR A 52 12.41 -16.88 2.84
C TYR A 52 12.34 -15.36 3.06
N THR A 53 12.41 -14.57 1.99
CA THR A 53 12.53 -13.11 2.09
C THR A 53 11.20 -12.37 1.88
N GLY A 54 10.22 -13.00 1.24
CA GLY A 54 8.98 -12.34 0.82
C GLY A 54 9.19 -11.19 -0.19
N TRP A 55 10.39 -11.09 -0.79
CA TRP A 55 10.79 -10.04 -1.72
C TRP A 55 11.26 -10.60 -3.07
N TRP A 56 10.96 -9.86 -4.13
CA TRP A 56 11.51 -10.05 -5.47
C TRP A 56 11.38 -8.74 -6.28
N PRO A 57 12.15 -8.55 -7.35
CA PRO A 57 12.03 -7.37 -8.20
C PRO A 57 10.62 -7.17 -8.74
N GLY A 58 10.12 -5.94 -8.67
CA GLY A 58 8.77 -5.58 -9.14
C GLY A 58 7.63 -5.85 -8.17
N LYS A 59 7.88 -6.51 -7.02
CA LYS A 59 6.87 -6.62 -5.98
C LYS A 59 6.75 -5.28 -5.22
N PRO A 60 5.53 -4.72 -5.06
CA PRO A 60 5.33 -3.63 -4.12
C PRO A 60 5.69 -4.07 -2.71
N ASP A 61 6.27 -3.16 -1.92
CA ASP A 61 6.56 -3.42 -0.51
C ASP A 61 5.25 -3.76 0.23
N PRO A 62 5.27 -4.77 1.12
CA PRO A 62 4.10 -5.04 1.96
C PRO A 62 3.80 -3.81 2.80
N ARG A 63 2.50 -3.49 2.93
CA ARG A 63 2.03 -2.34 3.71
C ARG A 63 2.57 -2.40 5.14
N HIS A 64 3.12 -1.29 5.60
CA HIS A 64 3.56 -1.16 6.98
C HIS A 64 2.35 -0.92 7.88
N LEU A 65 2.46 -1.35 9.15
CA LEU A 65 1.44 -1.07 10.14
C LEU A 65 1.39 0.45 10.37
N GLY A 66 0.22 1.06 10.15
CA GLY A 66 0.04 2.51 10.20
C GLY A 66 -0.10 3.17 8.83
N ASP A 67 0.20 2.47 7.74
CA ASP A 67 -0.17 2.94 6.41
C ASP A 67 -1.70 3.04 6.31
N ARG A 68 -2.19 4.06 5.61
CA ARG A 68 -3.63 4.17 5.32
C ARG A 68 -4.09 2.86 4.71
N ALA A 69 -5.15 2.26 5.28
CA ALA A 69 -5.75 1.01 4.79
C ALA A 69 -6.07 1.08 3.28
N PHE A 70 -6.22 2.31 2.77
CA PHE A 70 -6.53 2.67 1.41
C PHE A 70 -5.45 3.63 0.87
N PRO A 71 -4.56 3.17 -0.03
CA PRO A 71 -3.56 4.03 -0.65
C PRO A 71 -4.22 5.11 -1.52
N ASP A 72 -3.68 6.33 -1.47
CA ASP A 72 -4.13 7.44 -2.32
C ASP A 72 -3.82 7.19 -3.81
N ALA A 73 -2.80 6.34 -4.09
CA ALA A 73 -2.43 5.86 -5.42
C ALA A 73 -3.33 4.73 -5.96
N ALA A 74 -4.50 4.49 -5.36
CA ALA A 74 -5.44 3.51 -5.87
C ALA A 74 -5.97 3.91 -7.26
N VAL A 75 -6.42 2.91 -8.04
CA VAL A 75 -7.05 3.12 -9.35
C VAL A 75 -8.11 4.22 -9.25
N PRO A 76 -8.14 5.22 -10.15
CA PRO A 76 -8.95 6.43 -10.00
C PRO A 76 -10.45 6.12 -9.81
N GLY A 77 -10.97 5.08 -10.46
CA GLY A 77 -12.36 4.64 -10.28
C GLY A 77 -12.68 4.18 -8.85
N LEU A 78 -11.73 3.53 -8.18
CA LEU A 78 -11.89 3.07 -6.80
C LEU A 78 -11.88 4.25 -5.81
N VAL A 79 -11.04 5.26 -6.06
CA VAL A 79 -10.99 6.51 -5.29
C VAL A 79 -12.33 7.25 -5.40
N LYS A 80 -12.87 7.40 -6.62
CA LYS A 80 -14.17 8.04 -6.84
C LYS A 80 -15.31 7.30 -6.13
N ARG A 81 -15.37 5.96 -6.21
CA ARG A 81 -16.37 5.14 -5.50
C ARG A 81 -16.31 5.31 -3.99
N ARG A 82 -15.12 5.38 -3.41
CA ARG A 82 -14.96 5.64 -1.96
C ARG A 82 -15.42 7.03 -1.56
N LYS A 83 -15.06 8.04 -2.35
CA LYS A 83 -15.51 9.42 -2.13
C LYS A 83 -17.05 9.50 -2.15
N LEU A 84 -17.69 8.83 -3.10
CA LEU A 84 -19.15 8.71 -3.15
C LEU A 84 -19.74 8.04 -1.90
N ALA A 85 -19.17 6.93 -1.45
CA ALA A 85 -19.63 6.25 -0.25
C ALA A 85 -19.53 7.14 1.00
N ALA A 86 -18.41 7.85 1.17
CA ALA A 86 -18.22 8.80 2.27
C ALA A 86 -19.23 9.96 2.24
N LEU A 87 -19.51 10.52 1.05
CA LEU A 87 -20.50 11.59 0.89
C LEU A 87 -21.93 11.11 1.19
N ARG A 88 -22.27 9.86 0.83
CA ARG A 88 -23.58 9.27 1.15
C ARG A 88 -23.79 9.10 2.65
N VAL A 89 -22.76 8.70 3.39
CA VAL A 89 -22.80 8.63 4.87
C VAL A 89 -22.99 10.01 5.49
N ARG A 90 -22.23 11.01 5.01
CA ARG A 90 -22.41 12.40 5.48
C ARG A 90 -23.78 12.97 5.16
N LEU A 91 -24.36 12.58 4.03
CA LEU A 91 -25.72 12.99 3.66
C LEU A 91 -26.73 12.39 4.63
N SER A 92 -26.61 11.10 4.98
CA SER A 92 -27.49 10.50 6.00
C SER A 92 -27.32 11.18 7.36
N GLU A 93 -26.09 11.45 7.78
CA GLU A 93 -25.82 12.17 9.04
C GLU A 93 -26.44 13.58 9.03
N ALA A 94 -26.25 14.34 7.95
CA ALA A 94 -26.83 15.70 7.83
C ALA A 94 -28.36 15.68 7.77
N ALA A 95 -28.95 14.63 7.19
CA ALA A 95 -30.41 14.45 7.19
C ALA A 95 -30.94 14.11 8.59
N GLU A 96 -30.20 13.30 9.36
CA GLU A 96 -30.52 12.98 10.75
C GLU A 96 -30.38 14.19 11.68
N THR A 97 -29.41 15.08 11.44
CA THR A 97 -29.25 16.33 12.22
C THR A 97 -30.11 17.49 11.70
N GLU A 98 -31.02 17.24 10.76
CA GLU A 98 -31.93 18.24 10.15
C GLU A 98 -31.20 19.42 9.46
N ASN A 99 -29.92 19.24 9.10
CA ASN A 99 -29.13 20.23 8.38
C ASN A 99 -29.42 20.16 6.86
N TYR A 100 -30.61 20.60 6.46
CA TYR A 100 -31.08 20.45 5.08
C TYR A 100 -30.26 21.24 4.05
N GLU A 101 -29.67 22.37 4.43
CA GLU A 101 -28.77 23.13 3.55
C GLU A 101 -27.50 22.37 3.20
N GLU A 102 -26.90 21.71 4.19
CA GLU A 102 -25.71 20.88 3.99
C GLU A 102 -26.07 19.61 3.21
N ALA A 103 -27.21 18.99 3.51
CA ALA A 103 -27.71 17.85 2.76
C ALA A 103 -27.95 18.18 1.27
N ALA A 104 -28.47 19.37 0.96
CA ALA A 104 -28.64 19.82 -0.43
C ALA A 104 -27.29 19.94 -1.16
N LYS A 105 -26.30 20.58 -0.53
CA LYS A 105 -24.93 20.68 -1.09
C LYS A 105 -24.31 19.30 -1.33
N LEU A 106 -24.44 18.39 -0.37
CA LEU A 106 -23.93 17.02 -0.49
C LEU A 106 -24.60 16.24 -1.64
N ARG A 107 -25.89 16.49 -1.90
CA ARG A 107 -26.60 15.89 -3.05
C ARG A 107 -26.06 16.38 -4.38
N ASP A 108 -25.81 17.68 -4.50
CA ASP A 108 -25.23 18.27 -5.71
C ASP A 108 -23.82 17.72 -5.96
N ASP A 109 -22.99 17.64 -4.93
CA ASP A 109 -21.64 17.07 -5.00
C ASP A 109 -21.65 15.59 -5.43
N ILE A 110 -22.59 14.80 -4.92
CA ILE A 110 -22.78 13.40 -5.33
C ILE A 110 -23.17 13.32 -6.81
N ALA A 111 -24.11 14.15 -7.26
CA ALA A 111 -24.58 14.14 -8.65
C ALA A 111 -23.46 14.53 -9.64
N VAL A 112 -22.58 15.46 -9.27
CA VAL A 112 -21.41 15.83 -10.07
C VAL A 112 -20.44 14.66 -10.20
N ILE A 113 -20.09 14.02 -9.07
CA ILE A 113 -19.13 12.90 -9.09
C ILE A 113 -19.71 11.67 -9.81
N GLU A 114 -21.01 11.39 -9.67
CA GLU A 114 -21.67 10.29 -10.39
C GLU A 114 -21.66 10.50 -11.91
N LYS A 115 -21.91 11.74 -12.38
CA LYS A 115 -21.80 12.08 -13.81
C LYS A 115 -20.40 11.81 -14.36
N GLU A 116 -19.36 12.23 -13.64
CA GLU A 116 -17.97 11.97 -14.06
C GLU A 116 -17.58 10.48 -14.07
N VAL A 117 -18.21 9.66 -13.23
CA VAL A 117 -17.95 8.21 -13.18
C VAL A 117 -18.64 7.49 -14.35
N CYS A 118 -19.83 7.97 -14.77
CA CYS A 118 -20.57 7.41 -15.89
C CYS A 118 -19.98 7.76 -17.27
N THR A 119 -19.22 8.85 -17.40
CA THR A 119 -18.63 9.28 -18.68
C THR A 119 -17.40 8.51 -19.13
N HIS A 120 -16.83 7.62 -18.30
CA HIS A 120 -15.64 6.83 -18.64
C HIS A 120 -15.95 5.37 -19.03
N GLY A 121 -17.19 5.06 -19.38
CA GLY A 121 -17.57 3.79 -19.99
C GLY A 121 -17.70 3.90 -21.50
N ASN A 122 -16.58 3.78 -22.22
CA ASN A 122 -16.50 3.33 -23.62
C ASN A 122 -15.13 2.67 -23.83
#